data_AF-V5FWE3-F1
#
_entry.id   AF-V5FWE3-F1
#
_cell.length_a   1.000
_cell.length_b   1.000
_cell.length_c   1.000
_cell.angle_alpha   90.00
_cell.angle_beta   90.00
_cell.angle_gamma   90.00
#
_symmetry.space_group_name_H-M   'P 1'
#
loop_
_entity.id
_entity.type
_entity.pdbx_description
1 polymer ?
#
loop_
_entity_poly.entity_id
_entity_poly.type
_entity_poly.pdbx_seq_one_letter_code
_entity_poly.pdbx_strand_id
1 'polypeptide(L)'
;MSSAEKKRLRDRRAQQTLRNKKLQRTIKLEEQVAHCEQHHDDQGTQRLLQTIESLRKQNAVLIQRQQRLRSLILTWDDDCPVDLPTEDLPSVGQTSQEEVIQAGLSRPENNILGPLVSDDTNACSVGSINVDTSSGLLDSTPVFTSTAPSIPQSSLSSHANVPLSPNEDHCIPWKLLPLNDDDFSSPQGISLPWFAYPDRIASSPDSPLSPLDFLYGTRENFLSDMIHTVTRRRPFRDPERLAVGWMAYHLTKWLFSPGPTTYARLPEFLRPTLGQTQIPHPMALDFVPWPRLRLNLIQRWHVYRERRDELFGFLAICVKVRWPWGENVLERDERNELCIRRSFYDTFMSESGWGLTSEFINKYPDLVAGTDIASIIYEVI
;
A
#
# COMPACT_ATOMS: atom_id res chain seq x y z
N MET A 1 -70.03 3.84 1.38
CA MET A 1 -69.01 3.24 2.27
C MET A 1 -68.74 4.20 3.42
N SER A 2 -69.15 3.82 4.63
CA SER A 2 -68.93 4.59 5.86
C SER A 2 -67.44 4.67 6.21
N SER A 3 -67.03 5.73 6.92
CA SER A 3 -65.65 5.91 7.41
C SER A 3 -65.16 4.70 8.23
N ALA A 4 -66.07 4.08 9.00
CA ALA A 4 -65.79 2.88 9.78
C ALA A 4 -65.46 1.65 8.91
N GLU A 5 -66.13 1.48 7.76
CA GLU A 5 -65.87 0.37 6.83
C GLU A 5 -64.52 0.52 6.14
N LYS A 6 -64.15 1.75 5.78
CA LYS A 6 -62.82 2.07 5.21
C LYS A 6 -61.69 1.79 6.21
N LYS A 7 -61.92 2.01 7.51
CA LYS A 7 -60.95 1.66 8.57
C LYS A 7 -60.79 0.14 8.69
N ARG A 8 -61.90 -0.61 8.79
CA ARG A 8 -61.87 -2.08 8.86
C ARG A 8 -61.18 -2.73 7.67
N LEU A 9 -61.40 -2.20 6.46
CA LEU A 9 -60.75 -2.71 5.25
C LEU A 9 -59.23 -2.47 5.26
N ARG A 10 -58.78 -1.31 5.74
CA ARG A 10 -57.35 -0.99 5.90
C ARG A 10 -56.69 -1.88 6.95
N ASP A 11 -57.33 -2.09 8.10
CA ASP A 11 -56.81 -2.95 9.15
C ASP A 11 -56.68 -4.40 8.67
N ARG A 12 -57.67 -4.91 7.90
CA ARG A 12 -57.61 -6.25 7.31
C ARG A 12 -56.45 -6.40 6.34
N ARG A 13 -56.21 -5.40 5.48
CA ARG A 13 -55.05 -5.39 4.56
C ARG A 13 -53.73 -5.33 5.32
N ALA A 14 -53.63 -4.47 6.34
CA ALA A 14 -52.43 -4.35 7.16
C ALA A 14 -52.09 -5.66 7.89
N GLN A 15 -53.09 -6.33 8.46
CA GLN A 15 -52.92 -7.65 9.08
C GLN A 15 -52.49 -8.72 8.08
N GLN A 16 -53.06 -8.72 6.87
CA GLN A 16 -52.66 -9.65 5.82
C GLN A 16 -51.21 -9.41 5.36
N THR A 17 -50.82 -8.15 5.16
CA THR A 17 -49.43 -7.78 4.84
C THR A 17 -48.46 -8.18 5.95
N LEU A 18 -48.82 -7.97 7.22
CA LEU A 18 -47.99 -8.38 8.35
C LEU A 18 -47.79 -9.90 8.39
N ARG A 19 -48.86 -10.68 8.18
CA ARG A 19 -48.80 -12.15 8.11
C ARG A 19 -47.93 -12.62 6.95
N ASN A 20 -48.08 -12.02 5.76
CA ASN A 20 -47.26 -12.36 4.59
C ASN A 20 -45.77 -12.05 4.84
N LYS A 21 -45.44 -10.90 5.46
CA LYS A 21 -44.06 -10.57 5.83
C LYS A 21 -43.46 -11.54 6.85
N LYS A 22 -44.26 -11.96 7.84
CA LYS A 22 -43.82 -12.97 8.81
C LYS A 22 -43.55 -14.32 8.12
N LEU A 23 -44.46 -14.76 7.26
CA LEU A 23 -44.31 -16.00 6.48
C LEU A 23 -43.05 -15.98 5.61
N GLN A 24 -42.81 -14.89 4.87
CA GLN A 24 -41.60 -14.73 4.05
C GLN A 24 -40.32 -14.77 4.89
N ARG A 25 -40.34 -14.17 6.09
CA ARG A 25 -39.20 -14.22 7.00
C ARG A 25 -38.95 -15.63 7.51
N THR A 26 -40.01 -16.37 7.86
CA THR A 26 -39.90 -17.77 8.29
C THR A 26 -39.29 -18.63 7.18
N ILE A 27 -39.80 -18.52 5.94
CA ILE A 27 -39.25 -19.25 4.80
C ILE A 27 -37.77 -18.93 4.57
N LYS A 28 -37.40 -17.64 4.60
CA LYS A 28 -35.99 -17.24 4.44
C LYS A 28 -35.09 -17.80 5.55
N LEU A 29 -35.59 -17.86 6.79
CA LEU A 29 -34.83 -18.43 7.90
C LEU A 29 -34.70 -19.95 7.77
N GLU A 30 -35.75 -20.64 7.33
CA GLU A 30 -35.71 -22.08 7.06
C GLU A 30 -34.73 -22.41 5.94
N GLU A 31 -34.70 -21.63 4.85
CA GLU A 31 -33.70 -21.76 3.78
C GLU A 31 -32.26 -21.54 4.28
N GLN A 32 -32.05 -20.55 5.16
CA GLN A 32 -30.74 -20.29 5.75
C GLN A 32 -30.29 -21.41 6.69
N VAL A 33 -31.20 -21.94 7.50
CA VAL A 33 -30.91 -23.08 8.40
C VAL A 33 -30.58 -24.32 7.57
N ALA A 34 -31.39 -24.64 6.56
CA ALA A 34 -31.13 -25.77 5.67
C ALA A 34 -29.79 -25.62 4.92
N HIS A 35 -29.45 -24.42 4.46
CA HIS A 35 -28.14 -24.13 3.86
C HIS A 35 -26.99 -24.33 4.86
N CYS A 36 -27.16 -23.87 6.10
CA CYS A 36 -26.15 -24.08 7.14
C CYS A 36 -25.98 -25.57 7.48
N GLU A 37 -27.08 -26.31 7.64
CA GLU A 37 -27.05 -27.76 7.90
C GLU A 37 -26.39 -28.53 6.74
N GLN A 38 -26.63 -28.13 5.49
CA GLN A 38 -26.05 -28.79 4.32
C GLN A 38 -24.55 -28.48 4.11
N HIS A 39 -24.10 -27.28 4.47
CA HIS A 39 -22.72 -26.84 4.19
C HIS A 39 -21.79 -26.87 5.41
N HIS A 40 -22.33 -26.98 6.62
CA HIS A 40 -21.58 -27.17 7.85
C HIS A 40 -21.79 -28.59 8.39
N ASP A 41 -21.39 -29.60 7.62
CA ASP A 41 -21.25 -30.95 8.16
C ASP A 41 -20.20 -30.95 9.28
N ASP A 42 -20.55 -31.50 10.45
CA ASP A 42 -19.63 -31.70 11.58
C ASP A 42 -18.33 -32.40 11.16
N GLN A 43 -18.40 -33.21 10.09
CA GLN A 43 -17.26 -33.88 9.49
C GLN A 43 -16.24 -32.92 8.87
N GLY A 44 -16.66 -31.82 8.24
CA GLY A 44 -15.77 -30.80 7.67
C GLY A 44 -15.00 -30.07 8.77
N THR A 45 -15.72 -29.69 9.83
CA THR A 45 -15.15 -29.09 11.04
C THR A 45 -14.17 -30.05 11.73
N GLN A 46 -14.51 -31.33 11.86
CA GLN A 46 -13.63 -32.35 12.43
C GLN A 46 -12.36 -32.58 11.58
N ARG A 47 -12.45 -32.57 10.25
CA ARG A 47 -11.27 -32.67 9.36
C ARG A 47 -10.34 -31.46 9.50
N LEU A 48 -10.90 -30.26 9.61
CA LEU A 48 -10.14 -29.04 9.87
C LEU A 48 -9.42 -29.11 11.23
N LEU A 49 -10.12 -29.57 12.27
CA LEU A 49 -9.54 -29.75 13.61
C LEU A 49 -8.40 -30.79 13.60
N GLN A 50 -8.58 -31.94 12.93
CA GLN A 50 -7.52 -32.94 12.76
C GLN A 50 -6.31 -32.39 12.02
N THR A 51 -6.55 -31.54 11.01
CA THR A 51 -5.47 -30.90 10.25
C THR A 51 -4.70 -29.91 11.12
N ILE A 52 -5.40 -29.09 11.90
CA ILE A 52 -4.80 -28.14 12.86
C ILE A 52 -3.95 -28.89 13.89
N GLU A 53 -4.44 -30.01 14.42
CA GLU A 53 -3.70 -30.83 15.38
C GLU A 53 -2.42 -31.43 14.76
N SER A 54 -2.52 -31.97 13.55
CA SER A 54 -1.37 -32.49 12.79
C SER A 54 -0.33 -31.40 12.54
N LEU A 55 -0.74 -30.21 12.10
CA LEU A 55 0.15 -29.08 11.85
C LEU A 55 0.84 -28.60 13.14
N ARG A 56 0.11 -28.55 14.26
CA ARG A 56 0.70 -28.21 15.57
C ARG A 56 1.77 -29.22 15.98
N LYS A 57 1.54 -30.51 15.78
CA LYS A 57 2.52 -31.56 16.05
C LYS A 57 3.76 -31.42 15.16
N GLN A 58 3.59 -31.14 13.88
CA GLN A 58 4.70 -30.91 12.95
C GLN A 58 5.52 -29.68 13.33
N ASN A 59 4.86 -28.57 13.66
CA ASN A 59 5.53 -27.36 14.14
C ASN A 59 6.33 -27.62 15.42
N ALA A 60 5.79 -28.38 16.38
CA ALA A 60 6.52 -28.74 17.59
C ALA A 60 7.82 -29.51 17.29
N VAL A 61 7.78 -30.45 16.34
CA VAL A 61 8.96 -31.20 15.90
C VAL A 61 9.98 -30.29 15.20
N LEU A 62 9.52 -29.37 14.35
CA LEU A 62 10.40 -28.41 13.67
C LEU A 62 11.09 -27.47 14.66
N ILE A 63 10.35 -26.97 15.65
CA ILE A 63 10.89 -26.14 16.73
C ILE A 63 11.95 -26.94 17.53
N GLN A 64 11.67 -28.20 17.87
CA GLN A 64 12.63 -29.05 18.56
C GLN A 64 13.90 -29.27 17.74
N ARG A 65 13.78 -29.49 16.42
CA ARG A 65 14.94 -29.62 15.52
C ARG A 65 15.74 -28.32 15.44
N GLN A 66 15.06 -27.18 15.33
CA GLN A 66 15.69 -25.88 15.32
C GLN A 66 16.46 -25.60 16.62
N GLN A 67 15.88 -25.96 17.77
CA GLN A 67 16.54 -25.84 19.06
C GLN A 67 17.79 -26.73 19.16
N ARG A 68 17.73 -27.98 18.65
CA ARG A 68 18.90 -28.86 18.57
C ARG A 68 20.00 -28.32 17.66
N LEU A 69 19.63 -27.76 16.51
CA LEU A 69 20.60 -27.13 15.61
C LEU A 69 21.23 -25.90 16.28
N ARG A 70 20.43 -25.07 16.96
CA ARG A 70 20.94 -23.95 17.74
C ARG A 70 21.91 -24.41 18.84
N SER A 71 21.58 -25.46 19.59
CA SER A 71 22.51 -25.98 20.61
C SER A 71 23.80 -26.52 19.99
N LEU A 72 23.74 -27.16 18.82
CA LEU A 72 24.94 -27.64 18.13
C LEU A 72 25.83 -26.48 17.65
N ILE A 73 25.22 -25.42 17.13
CA ILE A 73 25.95 -24.21 16.72
C ILE A 73 26.58 -23.53 17.93
N LEU A 74 25.87 -23.42 19.05
CA LEU A 74 26.41 -22.87 20.29
C LEU A 74 27.57 -23.72 20.83
N THR A 75 27.52 -25.05 20.70
CA THR A 75 28.66 -25.92 21.06
C THR A 75 29.85 -25.81 20.10
N TRP A 76 29.67 -25.23 18.92
CA TRP A 76 30.77 -24.93 17.99
C TRP A 76 31.39 -23.56 18.25
N ASP A 77 30.68 -22.66 18.94
CA ASP A 77 31.18 -21.36 19.38
C ASP A 77 32.01 -21.44 20.68
N ASP A 78 32.01 -22.58 21.39
CA ASP A 78 32.81 -22.80 22.62
C ASP A 78 34.34 -22.90 22.37
N ASP A 79 34.81 -22.89 21.11
CA ASP A 79 36.23 -22.87 20.75
C ASP A 79 36.82 -21.44 20.55
N CYS A 80 36.13 -20.38 21.01
CA CYS A 80 36.70 -19.03 21.05
C CYS A 80 36.34 -18.28 22.34
N PRO A 81 37.32 -17.91 23.21
CA PRO A 81 37.02 -17.16 24.41
C PRO A 81 36.84 -15.68 24.07
N VAL A 82 35.60 -15.20 24.11
CA VAL A 82 35.32 -13.77 24.21
C VAL A 82 34.27 -13.57 25.30
N ASP A 83 34.75 -13.11 26.45
CA ASP A 83 33.93 -12.57 27.54
C ASP A 83 32.98 -11.49 27.00
N LEU A 84 31.71 -11.50 27.41
CA LEU A 84 30.88 -10.33 27.75
C LEU A 84 29.53 -10.80 28.37
N PRO A 85 28.88 -9.98 29.21
CA PRO A 85 28.06 -10.44 30.33
C PRO A 85 26.58 -10.66 29.99
N THR A 86 26.03 -11.66 30.65
CA THR A 86 24.63 -12.06 30.72
C THR A 86 23.79 -11.06 31.52
N GLU A 87 22.70 -10.53 30.96
CA GLU A 87 21.49 -10.18 31.72
C GLU A 87 20.21 -10.50 30.91
N ASP A 88 19.54 -11.56 31.38
CA ASP A 88 18.11 -11.74 31.66
C ASP A 88 17.03 -11.47 30.59
N LEU A 89 16.48 -12.58 30.07
CA LEU A 89 15.09 -12.66 29.58
C LEU A 89 14.24 -13.51 30.57
N PRO A 90 13.01 -13.09 30.92
CA PRO A 90 12.20 -13.76 31.93
C PRO A 90 11.54 -15.06 31.41
N SER A 91 11.47 -16.00 32.36
CA SER A 91 10.89 -17.34 32.31
C SER A 91 9.45 -17.40 31.79
N VAL A 92 9.21 -18.34 30.87
CA VAL A 92 7.89 -18.83 30.47
C VAL A 92 7.31 -19.65 31.62
N GLY A 93 6.45 -19.01 32.40
CA GLY A 93 5.57 -19.68 33.35
C GLY A 93 4.50 -20.48 32.60
N GLN A 94 4.50 -21.79 32.84
CA GLN A 94 3.37 -22.66 32.56
C GLN A 94 2.20 -22.25 33.45
N THR A 95 1.05 -21.93 32.88
CA THR A 95 -0.21 -21.95 33.61
C THR A 95 -1.29 -22.63 32.77
N SER A 96 -1.81 -23.69 33.36
CA SER A 96 -2.82 -24.61 32.86
C SER A 96 -4.10 -23.89 32.44
N GLN A 97 -4.69 -24.38 31.36
CA GLN A 97 -6.09 -24.15 31.00
C GLN A 97 -6.98 -24.84 32.05
N GLU A 98 -7.96 -24.10 32.58
CA GLU A 98 -9.37 -24.50 32.74
C GLU A 98 -10.05 -23.50 33.69
N GLU A 99 -10.91 -22.62 33.15
CA GLU A 99 -12.30 -22.44 33.60
C GLU A 99 -12.96 -21.17 33.00
N VAL A 100 -14.25 -21.32 32.73
CA VAL A 100 -15.31 -20.31 32.48
C VAL A 100 -15.44 -19.74 31.06
N ILE A 101 -16.24 -20.47 30.27
CA ILE A 101 -17.15 -19.90 29.28
C ILE A 101 -18.36 -19.31 30.04
N GLN A 102 -18.84 -18.15 29.55
CA GLN A 102 -20.14 -17.48 29.79
C GLN A 102 -20.17 -16.34 30.81
N ALA A 103 -20.17 -15.10 30.29
CA ALA A 103 -21.21 -14.12 30.60
C ALA A 103 -21.15 -12.94 29.62
N GLY A 104 -22.33 -12.52 29.14
CA GLY A 104 -22.59 -11.09 28.90
C GLY A 104 -22.50 -10.59 27.47
N LEU A 105 -23.56 -10.86 26.70
CA LEU A 105 -24.10 -9.90 25.74
C LEU A 105 -24.12 -8.49 26.35
N SER A 106 -23.39 -7.55 25.76
CA SER A 106 -23.63 -6.11 25.91
C SER A 106 -22.99 -5.36 24.75
N ARG A 107 -23.82 -5.18 23.72
CA ARG A 107 -23.68 -4.20 22.66
C ARG A 107 -24.05 -2.83 23.23
N PRO A 108 -23.31 -1.76 22.94
CA PRO A 108 -23.90 -0.44 22.77
C PRO A 108 -23.56 0.05 21.37
N GLU A 109 -24.49 0.02 20.42
CA GLU A 109 -25.41 1.12 20.11
C GLU A 109 -24.71 2.37 19.59
N ASN A 110 -24.94 2.58 18.29
CA ASN A 110 -24.73 3.78 17.51
C ASN A 110 -25.15 5.04 18.27
N ASN A 111 -24.35 6.11 18.15
CA ASN A 111 -24.90 7.45 18.17
C ASN A 111 -24.50 8.20 16.90
N ILE A 112 -25.53 8.37 16.08
CA ILE A 112 -25.65 9.26 14.94
C ILE A 112 -25.79 10.68 15.49
N LEU A 113 -25.00 11.63 14.97
CA LEU A 113 -25.40 13.03 14.93
C LEU A 113 -25.06 13.58 13.54
N GLY A 114 -26.13 13.96 12.84
CA GLY A 114 -26.11 14.57 11.52
C GLY A 114 -25.77 16.07 11.56
N PRO A 115 -25.91 16.74 10.42
CA PRO A 115 -25.15 17.93 10.03
C PRO A 115 -25.75 19.23 10.55
N LEU A 116 -24.90 20.23 10.82
CA LEU A 116 -25.32 21.61 11.01
C LEU A 116 -25.17 22.37 9.68
N VAL A 117 -26.31 22.84 9.18
CA VAL A 117 -26.46 23.83 8.10
C VAL A 117 -26.50 25.22 8.72
N SER A 118 -25.80 26.19 8.12
CA SER A 118 -26.03 27.65 8.10
C SER A 118 -24.97 28.20 7.14
N ASP A 119 -25.20 28.37 5.83
CA ASP A 119 -25.98 29.41 5.13
C ASP A 119 -25.64 30.86 5.47
N ASP A 120 -25.45 31.63 4.39
CA ASP A 120 -25.48 33.09 4.24
C ASP A 120 -24.29 33.90 4.79
N THR A 121 -23.62 34.80 4.06
CA THR A 121 -24.12 35.76 3.05
C THR A 121 -22.97 36.53 2.37
N ASN A 122 -23.20 36.90 1.10
CA ASN A 122 -22.86 38.16 0.41
C ASN A 122 -21.54 38.92 0.69
N ALA A 123 -20.79 39.24 -0.37
CA ALA A 123 -20.96 40.47 -1.14
C ALA A 123 -19.70 40.82 -1.98
N CYS A 124 -19.94 41.26 -3.21
CA CYS A 124 -18.99 41.88 -4.13
C CYS A 124 -18.50 43.26 -3.65
N SER A 125 -17.24 43.59 -3.97
CA SER A 125 -16.78 44.91 -4.48
C SER A 125 -15.29 44.78 -4.83
N VAL A 126 -14.90 44.84 -6.11
CA VAL A 126 -14.65 46.07 -6.90
C VAL A 126 -13.67 47.01 -6.19
N GLY A 127 -12.48 47.12 -6.76
CA GLY A 127 -11.45 48.08 -6.43
C GLY A 127 -10.33 48.03 -7.46
N SER A 128 -10.56 48.67 -8.61
CA SER A 128 -9.57 48.96 -9.65
C SER A 128 -8.59 50.07 -9.20
N ILE A 129 -7.58 50.34 -10.06
CA ILE A 129 -6.74 51.58 -10.18
C ILE A 129 -5.44 51.49 -9.32
N ASN A 130 -4.20 51.69 -9.78
CA ASN A 130 -3.50 52.21 -10.99
C ASN A 130 -2.06 51.64 -10.96
N VAL A 131 -1.45 51.15 -12.05
CA VAL A 131 -0.63 51.87 -13.05
C VAL A 131 0.26 52.98 -12.49
N ASP A 132 1.58 52.74 -12.41
CA ASP A 132 2.58 53.54 -13.13
C ASP A 132 3.93 52.79 -13.16
N THR A 133 4.46 52.39 -14.32
CA THR A 133 5.11 53.14 -15.41
C THR A 133 6.59 53.47 -15.11
N SER A 134 7.50 52.67 -15.70
CA SER A 134 8.79 53.07 -16.32
C SER A 134 9.49 51.77 -16.78
N SER A 135 9.42 51.33 -18.04
CA SER A 135 9.98 51.88 -19.30
C SER A 135 11.50 51.92 -19.36
N GLY A 136 12.05 51.10 -20.26
CA GLY A 136 13.31 51.32 -20.98
C GLY A 136 14.23 50.08 -20.97
N LEU A 137 14.25 49.22 -22.00
CA LEU A 137 15.02 49.37 -23.28
C LEU A 137 16.55 49.38 -22.98
N LEU A 138 17.47 48.62 -23.58
CA LEU A 138 17.63 47.81 -24.80
C LEU A 138 18.89 46.94 -24.53
N ASP A 139 18.90 45.65 -24.86
CA ASP A 139 19.45 45.08 -26.11
C ASP A 139 20.96 44.75 -26.07
N SER A 140 21.25 43.62 -26.72
CA SER A 140 22.50 43.24 -27.40
C SER A 140 23.57 42.44 -26.66
N THR A 141 23.72 41.22 -27.19
CA THR A 141 24.88 40.33 -27.22
C THR A 141 26.14 41.03 -27.75
N PRO A 142 27.34 40.42 -27.57
CA PRO A 142 27.90 39.70 -28.72
C PRO A 142 28.66 38.40 -28.38
N VAL A 143 28.83 37.62 -29.45
CA VAL A 143 29.68 36.45 -29.67
C VAL A 143 31.16 36.85 -29.69
N PHE A 144 32.08 35.98 -29.22
CA PHE A 144 33.27 35.53 -30.00
C PHE A 144 34.05 34.40 -29.30
N THR A 145 34.59 33.56 -30.17
CA THR A 145 35.39 32.32 -30.10
C THR A 145 36.73 32.36 -29.37
N SER A 146 37.22 31.20 -28.89
CA SER A 146 38.56 30.61 -29.18
C SER A 146 38.88 29.48 -28.17
N THR A 147 38.90 28.20 -28.58
CA THR A 147 40.05 27.34 -28.98
C THR A 147 40.78 26.62 -27.83
N ALA A 148 40.97 25.31 -28.02
CA ALA A 148 41.62 24.32 -27.14
C ALA A 148 43.14 24.52 -26.95
N PRO A 149 43.77 23.71 -26.07
CA PRO A 149 44.66 22.67 -26.61
C PRO A 149 44.55 21.30 -25.91
N SER A 150 45.22 20.32 -26.50
CA SER A 150 45.03 18.88 -26.36
C SER A 150 46.32 18.12 -26.00
N ILE A 151 46.14 16.82 -25.67
CA ILE A 151 47.09 15.66 -25.74
C ILE A 151 48.01 15.39 -24.51
N PRO A 152 48.39 14.12 -24.15
CA PRO A 152 48.18 12.81 -24.83
C PRO A 152 47.55 11.65 -24.04
N GLN A 153 47.00 10.72 -24.82
CA GLN A 153 46.72 9.32 -24.49
C GLN A 153 48.00 8.49 -24.40
N SER A 154 48.06 7.53 -23.48
CA SER A 154 49.02 6.42 -23.49
C SER A 154 48.28 5.08 -23.47
N SER A 155 48.34 4.41 -24.61
CA SER A 155 47.96 3.01 -24.84
C SER A 155 49.06 2.07 -24.38
N LEU A 156 48.72 1.03 -23.61
CA LEU A 156 49.52 -0.19 -23.47
C LEU A 156 48.56 -1.38 -23.21
N SER A 157 48.43 -2.22 -24.23
CA SER A 157 47.87 -3.57 -24.16
C SER A 157 48.96 -4.56 -23.78
N SER A 158 48.71 -5.49 -22.85
CA SER A 158 48.80 -6.96 -23.09
C SER A 158 48.82 -7.81 -21.80
N HIS A 159 47.97 -8.84 -21.80
CA HIS A 159 48.03 -10.14 -21.11
C HIS A 159 47.83 -10.26 -19.58
N ALA A 160 46.66 -10.77 -19.20
CA ALA A 160 46.55 -12.11 -18.60
C ALA A 160 45.09 -12.60 -18.69
N ASN A 161 44.83 -13.56 -19.59
CA ASN A 161 43.59 -14.34 -19.59
C ASN A 161 43.60 -15.25 -18.37
N VAL A 162 42.84 -14.89 -17.34
CA VAL A 162 42.43 -15.80 -16.28
C VAL A 162 41.12 -16.44 -16.74
N PRO A 163 40.99 -17.78 -16.78
CA PRO A 163 39.71 -18.41 -17.08
C PRO A 163 38.76 -18.10 -15.93
N LEU A 164 37.79 -17.19 -16.16
CA LEU A 164 36.64 -17.05 -15.27
C LEU A 164 35.79 -18.32 -15.42
N SER A 165 35.82 -19.14 -14.38
CA SER A 165 34.83 -20.18 -14.14
C SER A 165 33.42 -19.55 -14.19
N PRO A 166 32.44 -20.13 -14.91
CA PRO A 166 31.09 -19.60 -14.97
C PRO A 166 30.32 -20.06 -13.73
N ASN A 167 30.64 -19.50 -12.57
CA ASN A 167 29.76 -19.49 -11.41
C ASN A 167 29.33 -18.05 -11.16
N GLU A 168 28.73 -17.42 -12.18
CA GLU A 168 27.89 -16.27 -11.95
C GLU A 168 26.58 -16.80 -11.38
N ASP A 169 26.48 -16.83 -10.04
CA ASP A 169 25.19 -16.81 -9.37
C ASP A 169 24.50 -15.49 -9.78
N HIS A 170 23.93 -15.48 -10.99
CA HIS A 170 23.17 -14.34 -11.49
C HIS A 170 22.01 -14.14 -10.53
N CYS A 171 22.12 -13.10 -9.71
CA CYS A 171 21.05 -12.72 -8.81
C CYS A 171 19.83 -12.35 -9.66
N ILE A 172 18.84 -13.24 -9.66
CA ILE A 172 17.67 -13.12 -10.52
C ILE A 172 16.86 -11.90 -10.04
N PRO A 173 16.71 -10.83 -10.84
CA PRO A 173 16.18 -9.55 -10.34
C PRO A 173 14.78 -9.66 -9.72
N TRP A 174 13.92 -10.51 -10.29
CA TRP A 174 12.56 -10.71 -9.77
C TRP A 174 12.47 -11.59 -8.52
N LYS A 175 13.58 -12.17 -8.04
CA LYS A 175 13.67 -12.91 -6.77
C LYS A 175 14.25 -12.06 -5.62
N LEU A 176 14.75 -10.86 -5.92
CA LEU A 176 15.31 -9.94 -4.93
C LEU A 176 14.17 -9.22 -4.19
N LEU A 177 13.70 -9.79 -3.09
CA LEU A 177 12.66 -9.18 -2.26
C LEU A 177 13.26 -8.18 -1.26
N PRO A 178 12.57 -7.05 -0.97
CA PRO A 178 12.92 -6.17 0.14
C PRO A 178 12.93 -6.92 1.47
N LEU A 179 13.82 -6.53 2.37
CA LEU A 179 13.90 -7.05 3.73
C LEU A 179 12.89 -6.30 4.60
N ASN A 180 11.61 -6.67 4.51
CA ASN A 180 10.56 -5.99 5.26
C ASN A 180 10.49 -6.43 6.74
N ASP A 181 10.24 -5.49 7.67
CA ASP A 181 10.24 -5.71 9.13
C ASP A 181 8.88 -5.54 9.84
N ASP A 182 7.78 -5.47 9.07
CA ASP A 182 6.43 -5.36 9.61
C ASP A 182 6.10 -6.44 10.65
N ASP A 183 5.46 -6.03 11.74
CA ASP A 183 5.00 -6.96 12.78
C ASP A 183 3.60 -7.47 12.44
N PHE A 184 3.50 -8.74 12.06
CA PHE A 184 2.26 -9.43 11.75
C PHE A 184 1.54 -10.01 12.98
N SER A 185 2.10 -9.86 14.19
CA SER A 185 1.42 -10.28 15.43
C SER A 185 0.30 -9.34 15.83
N SER A 186 0.33 -8.08 15.37
CA SER A 186 -0.65 -7.05 15.69
C SER A 186 -1.12 -6.30 14.43
N PRO A 187 -2.42 -5.95 14.30
CA PRO A 187 -2.90 -5.16 13.15
C PRO A 187 -2.23 -3.79 13.01
N GLN A 188 -1.75 -3.20 14.11
CA GLN A 188 -1.08 -1.90 14.13
C GLN A 188 0.39 -1.97 13.66
N GLY A 189 1.00 -3.16 13.76
CA GLY A 189 2.36 -3.46 13.33
C GLY A 189 2.51 -3.59 11.82
N ILE A 190 1.42 -3.86 11.10
CA ILE A 190 1.38 -3.94 9.64
C ILE A 190 1.21 -2.53 9.06
N SER A 191 2.25 -2.05 8.38
CA SER A 191 2.29 -0.72 7.77
C SER A 191 1.26 -0.52 6.65
N LEU A 192 0.90 -1.60 5.94
CA LEU A 192 -0.10 -1.62 4.89
C LEU A 192 -1.15 -2.73 5.13
N PRO A 193 -2.39 -2.39 5.51
CA PRO A 193 -3.36 -3.36 6.04
C PRO A 193 -3.73 -4.55 5.14
N TRP A 194 -3.60 -4.44 3.81
CA TRP A 194 -3.94 -5.56 2.93
C TRP A 194 -2.99 -6.75 3.07
N PHE A 195 -1.74 -6.54 3.52
CA PHE A 195 -0.76 -7.60 3.74
C PHE A 195 -1.16 -8.58 4.85
N ALA A 196 -2.12 -8.22 5.70
CA ALA A 196 -2.72 -9.14 6.68
C ALA A 196 -3.54 -10.29 6.04
N TYR A 197 -3.79 -10.23 4.73
CA TYR A 197 -4.70 -11.15 4.03
C TYR A 197 -4.03 -11.82 2.81
N PRO A 198 -2.99 -12.65 3.01
CA PRO A 198 -2.20 -13.25 1.93
C PRO A 198 -3.06 -14.07 0.95
N ASP A 199 -4.00 -14.88 1.45
CA ASP A 199 -4.87 -15.71 0.62
C ASP A 199 -5.76 -14.88 -0.30
N ARG A 200 -6.22 -13.72 0.18
CA ARG A 200 -7.07 -12.80 -0.59
C ARG A 200 -6.27 -12.04 -1.65
N ILE A 201 -5.00 -11.73 -1.39
CA ILE A 201 -4.08 -11.17 -2.39
C ILE A 201 -3.78 -12.21 -3.47
N ALA A 202 -3.55 -13.46 -3.08
CA ALA A 202 -3.32 -14.56 -4.00
C ALA A 202 -4.54 -14.81 -4.91
N SER A 203 -5.75 -14.77 -4.35
CA SER A 203 -7.00 -14.94 -5.12
C SER A 203 -7.39 -13.72 -5.96
N SER A 204 -6.80 -12.54 -5.69
CA SER A 204 -7.08 -11.34 -6.49
C SER A 204 -6.47 -11.48 -7.90
N PRO A 205 -7.10 -10.88 -8.93
CA PRO A 205 -6.57 -10.89 -10.30
C PRO A 205 -5.10 -10.46 -10.42
N ASP A 206 -4.49 -10.79 -11.55
CA ASP A 206 -3.08 -10.44 -11.85
C ASP A 206 -2.87 -8.95 -12.14
N SER A 207 -3.94 -8.27 -12.55
CA SER A 207 -4.03 -6.85 -12.87
C SER A 207 -5.37 -6.31 -12.37
N PRO A 208 -5.47 -5.00 -12.08
CA PRO A 208 -6.74 -4.36 -11.71
C PRO A 208 -7.83 -4.59 -12.79
N LEU A 209 -9.08 -4.77 -12.36
CA LEU A 209 -10.21 -5.00 -13.28
C LEU A 209 -10.67 -3.69 -13.93
N SER A 210 -10.68 -2.61 -13.14
CA SER A 210 -11.05 -1.28 -13.61
C SER A 210 -10.18 -0.23 -12.92
N PRO A 211 -9.79 0.86 -13.62
CA PRO A 211 -9.17 2.01 -12.95
C PRO A 211 -10.11 2.70 -11.95
N LEU A 212 -11.42 2.53 -12.11
CA LEU A 212 -12.42 3.08 -11.21
C LEU A 212 -12.32 2.49 -9.81
N ASP A 213 -11.79 1.26 -9.67
CA ASP A 213 -11.62 0.60 -8.38
C ASP A 213 -10.80 1.46 -7.42
N PHE A 214 -9.76 2.15 -7.91
CA PHE A 214 -8.90 2.99 -7.07
C PHE A 214 -9.49 4.38 -6.78
N LEU A 215 -10.35 4.89 -7.67
CA LEU A 215 -10.99 6.19 -7.52
C LEU A 215 -12.22 6.13 -6.61
N TYR A 216 -13.03 5.08 -6.74
CA TYR A 216 -14.36 4.99 -6.14
C TYR A 216 -14.59 3.74 -5.28
N GLY A 217 -13.63 2.79 -5.26
CA GLY A 217 -13.75 1.52 -4.57
C GLY A 217 -14.44 0.45 -5.42
N THR A 218 -14.41 -0.79 -4.93
CA THR A 218 -14.98 -1.94 -5.65
C THR A 218 -15.44 -3.02 -4.67
N ARG A 219 -16.27 -3.96 -5.14
CA ARG A 219 -16.66 -5.15 -4.36
C ARG A 219 -16.18 -6.46 -5.00
N GLU A 220 -15.56 -6.38 -6.17
CA GLU A 220 -15.17 -7.55 -6.96
C GLU A 220 -13.70 -7.93 -6.73
N ASN A 221 -12.83 -6.93 -6.59
CA ASN A 221 -11.40 -7.12 -6.41
C ASN A 221 -10.97 -6.67 -5.01
N PHE A 222 -10.75 -7.64 -4.13
CA PHE A 222 -10.35 -7.39 -2.74
C PHE A 222 -9.13 -6.48 -2.62
N LEU A 223 -8.07 -6.76 -3.39
CA LEU A 223 -6.83 -5.99 -3.30
C LEU A 223 -7.05 -4.53 -3.74
N SER A 224 -7.80 -4.31 -4.83
CA SER A 224 -8.12 -2.95 -5.27
C SER A 224 -8.95 -2.18 -4.23
N ASP A 225 -9.96 -2.83 -3.62
CA ASP A 225 -10.82 -2.20 -2.62
C ASP A 225 -10.06 -1.84 -1.32
N MET A 226 -9.16 -2.71 -0.88
CA MET A 226 -8.30 -2.43 0.27
C MET A 226 -7.33 -1.29 0.00
N ILE A 227 -6.70 -1.26 -1.18
CA ILE A 227 -5.82 -0.17 -1.61
C ILE A 227 -6.62 1.14 -1.68
N HIS A 228 -7.82 1.14 -2.27
CA HIS A 228 -8.71 2.30 -2.30
C HIS A 228 -9.05 2.78 -0.88
N THR A 229 -9.45 1.87 0.02
CA THR A 229 -9.83 2.19 1.39
C THR A 229 -8.69 2.87 2.18
N VAL A 230 -7.45 2.42 1.97
CA VAL A 230 -6.26 3.00 2.61
C VAL A 230 -5.92 4.35 1.98
N THR A 231 -5.86 4.43 0.64
CA THR A 231 -5.49 5.66 -0.07
C THR A 231 -6.53 6.78 0.10
N ARG A 232 -7.82 6.44 0.27
CA ARG A 232 -8.89 7.43 0.55
C ARG A 232 -8.71 8.17 1.88
N ARG A 233 -8.00 7.58 2.85
CA ARG A 233 -7.68 8.25 4.13
C ARG A 233 -6.58 9.29 3.99
N ARG A 234 -5.91 9.34 2.84
CA ARG A 234 -4.82 10.26 2.54
C ARG A 234 -5.33 11.33 1.55
N PRO A 235 -4.84 12.57 1.64
CA PRO A 235 -5.30 13.69 0.82
C PRO A 235 -4.72 13.68 -0.62
N PHE A 236 -4.67 12.51 -1.27
CA PHE A 236 -4.33 12.41 -2.69
C PHE A 236 -5.42 13.05 -3.55
N ARG A 237 -5.04 13.75 -4.62
CA ARG A 237 -6.00 14.11 -5.68
C ARG A 237 -6.22 12.88 -6.57
N ASP A 238 -7.23 12.94 -7.42
CA ASP A 238 -7.64 11.79 -8.23
C ASP A 238 -6.52 11.23 -9.13
N PRO A 239 -5.68 12.04 -9.82
CA PRO A 239 -4.53 11.54 -10.56
C PRO A 239 -3.55 10.75 -9.68
N GLU A 240 -3.11 11.33 -8.55
CA GLU A 240 -2.20 10.63 -7.64
C GLU A 240 -2.85 9.38 -7.04
N ARG A 241 -4.15 9.42 -6.71
CA ARG A 241 -4.85 8.27 -6.13
C ARG A 241 -4.90 7.10 -7.10
N LEU A 242 -5.22 7.37 -8.38
CA LEU A 242 -5.23 6.35 -9.42
C LEU A 242 -3.82 5.79 -9.66
N ALA A 243 -2.82 6.67 -9.81
CA ALA A 243 -1.44 6.27 -10.08
C ALA A 243 -0.82 5.46 -8.92
N VAL A 244 -0.93 5.96 -7.68
CA VAL A 244 -0.46 5.26 -6.47
C VAL A 244 -1.19 3.94 -6.31
N GLY A 245 -2.52 3.91 -6.48
CA GLY A 245 -3.30 2.69 -6.36
C GLY A 245 -2.89 1.61 -7.37
N TRP A 246 -2.69 2.02 -8.63
CA TRP A 246 -2.25 1.14 -9.71
C TRP A 246 -0.86 0.54 -9.44
N MET A 247 0.11 1.39 -9.11
CA MET A 247 1.46 0.98 -8.75
C MET A 247 1.48 0.08 -7.51
N ALA A 248 0.69 0.42 -6.49
CA ALA A 248 0.59 -0.36 -5.27
C ALA A 248 0.06 -1.77 -5.52
N TYR A 249 -0.92 -1.90 -6.43
CA TYR A 249 -1.48 -3.18 -6.81
C TYR A 249 -0.41 -4.09 -7.41
N HIS A 250 0.31 -3.60 -8.43
CA HIS A 250 1.32 -4.39 -9.11
C HIS A 250 2.52 -4.71 -8.23
N LEU A 251 2.98 -3.76 -7.40
CA LEU A 251 4.05 -4.02 -6.42
C LEU A 251 3.64 -5.12 -5.43
N THR A 252 2.42 -5.04 -4.91
CA THR A 252 1.87 -6.08 -4.02
C THR A 252 1.79 -7.45 -4.71
N LYS A 253 1.29 -7.51 -5.95
CA LYS A 253 1.21 -8.78 -6.70
C LYS A 253 2.60 -9.38 -6.96
N TRP A 254 3.61 -8.56 -7.23
CA TRP A 254 4.98 -9.05 -7.38
C TRP A 254 5.59 -9.54 -6.05
N LEU A 255 5.39 -8.82 -4.93
CA LEU A 255 5.88 -9.24 -3.62
C LEU A 255 5.34 -10.63 -3.21
N PHE A 256 4.09 -10.94 -3.55
CA PHE A 256 3.46 -12.23 -3.22
C PHE A 256 3.70 -13.34 -4.26
N SER A 257 3.91 -12.97 -5.52
CA SER A 257 4.21 -13.91 -6.59
C SER A 257 5.40 -13.41 -7.41
N PRO A 258 6.63 -13.54 -6.87
CA PRO A 258 7.81 -12.99 -7.51
C PRO A 258 8.15 -13.79 -8.76
N GLY A 259 8.08 -13.14 -9.92
CA GLY A 259 8.29 -13.77 -11.21
C GLY A 259 8.59 -12.76 -12.31
N PRO A 260 9.10 -13.20 -13.46
CA PRO A 260 9.46 -12.30 -14.55
C PRO A 260 8.24 -11.49 -15.04
N THR A 261 7.07 -12.12 -15.13
CA THR A 261 5.83 -11.48 -15.59
C THR A 261 5.31 -10.42 -14.62
N THR A 262 5.29 -10.70 -13.31
CA THR A 262 4.82 -9.75 -12.29
C THR A 262 5.82 -8.61 -12.10
N TYR A 263 7.12 -8.90 -12.18
CA TYR A 263 8.19 -7.91 -12.10
C TYR A 263 8.22 -6.95 -13.30
N ALA A 264 7.94 -7.45 -14.50
CA ALA A 264 7.86 -6.64 -15.71
C ALA A 264 6.72 -5.60 -15.68
N ARG A 265 5.70 -5.80 -14.82
CA ARG A 265 4.60 -4.83 -14.63
C ARG A 265 5.00 -3.67 -13.70
N LEU A 266 6.14 -3.75 -13.02
CA LEU A 266 6.64 -2.68 -12.16
C LEU A 266 7.39 -1.63 -12.99
N PRO A 267 7.15 -0.33 -12.76
CA PRO A 267 8.02 0.70 -13.31
C PRO A 267 9.43 0.54 -12.71
N GLU A 268 10.46 0.89 -13.48
CA GLU A 268 11.85 0.61 -13.10
C GLU A 268 12.23 1.22 -11.74
N PHE A 269 11.73 2.43 -11.45
CA PHE A 269 11.97 3.13 -10.20
C PHE A 269 11.33 2.47 -8.97
N LEU A 270 10.29 1.63 -9.15
CA LEU A 270 9.70 0.86 -8.05
C LEU A 270 10.39 -0.49 -7.80
N ARG A 271 11.27 -0.93 -8.70
CA ARG A 271 12.02 -2.16 -8.47
C ARG A 271 12.93 -1.98 -7.23
N PRO A 272 13.12 -3.03 -6.42
CA PRO A 272 13.93 -2.93 -5.21
C PRO A 272 15.37 -2.53 -5.53
N THR A 273 15.88 -1.62 -4.73
CA THR A 273 17.30 -1.27 -4.68
C THR A 273 18.04 -2.24 -3.76
N LEU A 274 19.36 -2.35 -3.90
CA LEU A 274 20.18 -3.20 -3.04
C LEU A 274 20.01 -2.85 -1.54
N GLY A 275 19.87 -1.56 -1.21
CA GLY A 275 19.65 -1.12 0.17
C GLY A 275 18.34 -1.65 0.77
N GLN A 276 17.28 -1.80 -0.03
CA GLN A 276 16.02 -2.43 0.41
C GLN A 276 16.20 -3.92 0.73
N THR A 277 17.16 -4.61 0.11
CA THR A 277 17.42 -6.04 0.39
C THR A 277 18.32 -6.26 1.61
N GLN A 278 18.99 -5.21 2.10
CA GLN A 278 20.00 -5.30 3.15
C GLN A 278 19.56 -4.69 4.48
N ILE A 279 18.67 -3.69 4.47
CA ILE A 279 18.27 -2.95 5.65
C ILE A 279 16.81 -3.30 5.98
N PRO A 280 16.49 -3.83 7.17
CA PRO A 280 15.12 -4.06 7.61
C PRO A 280 14.29 -2.77 7.65
N HIS A 281 13.09 -2.78 7.06
CA HIS A 281 12.21 -1.60 7.02
C HIS A 281 10.74 -1.94 6.74
N PRO A 282 9.77 -1.04 7.03
CA PRO A 282 8.38 -1.35 6.78
C PRO A 282 8.03 -1.36 5.29
N MET A 283 7.13 -2.27 4.89
CA MET A 283 6.62 -2.42 3.52
C MET A 283 6.12 -1.10 2.92
N ALA A 284 5.51 -0.23 3.74
CA ALA A 284 5.04 1.08 3.27
C ALA A 284 6.12 1.95 2.60
N LEU A 285 7.40 1.78 2.95
CA LEU A 285 8.46 2.59 2.36
C LEU A 285 8.68 2.23 0.88
N ASP A 286 8.43 0.97 0.49
CA ASP A 286 8.65 0.46 -0.87
C ASP A 286 7.77 1.13 -1.93
N PHE A 287 6.68 1.78 -1.51
CA PHE A 287 5.70 2.40 -2.37
C PHE A 287 6.03 3.85 -2.71
N VAL A 288 7.14 4.40 -2.19
CA VAL A 288 7.59 5.76 -2.52
C VAL A 288 8.29 5.77 -3.88
N PRO A 289 7.88 6.62 -4.85
CA PRO A 289 8.38 6.57 -6.23
C PRO A 289 9.90 6.72 -6.38
N TRP A 290 10.52 7.66 -5.66
CA TRP A 290 11.94 7.98 -5.88
C TRP A 290 12.88 7.01 -5.16
N PRO A 291 13.74 6.25 -5.87
CA PRO A 291 14.64 5.26 -5.25
C PRO A 291 15.58 5.88 -4.21
N ARG A 292 16.14 7.07 -4.50
CA ARG A 292 17.05 7.77 -3.58
C ARG A 292 16.34 8.21 -2.30
N LEU A 293 15.15 8.82 -2.43
CA LEU A 293 14.35 9.24 -1.28
C LEU A 293 13.92 8.04 -0.43
N ARG A 294 13.52 6.95 -1.08
CA ARG A 294 13.18 5.68 -0.41
C ARG A 294 14.35 5.15 0.42
N LEU A 295 15.56 5.12 -0.14
CA LEU A 295 16.77 4.71 0.58
C LEU A 295 17.08 5.61 1.78
N ASN A 296 16.98 6.93 1.60
CA ASN A 296 17.18 7.88 2.71
C ASN A 296 16.16 7.65 3.82
N LEU A 297 14.90 7.39 3.45
CA LEU A 297 13.82 7.10 4.40
C LEU A 297 14.04 5.78 5.15
N ILE A 298 14.50 4.73 4.46
CA ILE A 298 14.87 3.45 5.06
C ILE A 298 15.99 3.63 6.09
N GLN A 299 17.09 4.30 5.70
CA GLN A 299 18.24 4.52 6.59
C GLN A 299 17.89 5.34 7.83
N ARG A 300 16.95 6.28 7.70
CA ARG A 300 16.56 7.21 8.76
C ARG A 300 15.23 6.85 9.39
N TRP A 301 14.71 5.65 9.16
CA TRP A 301 13.35 5.30 9.55
C TRP A 301 13.11 5.45 11.06
N HIS A 302 14.12 5.18 11.89
CA HIS A 302 14.08 5.38 13.34
C HIS A 302 13.72 6.82 13.76
N VAL A 303 14.06 7.83 12.95
CA VAL A 303 13.71 9.25 13.20
C VAL A 303 12.23 9.53 12.93
N TYR A 304 11.66 8.84 11.94
CA TYR A 304 10.32 9.12 11.41
C TYR A 304 9.23 8.17 11.93
N ARG A 305 9.61 7.01 12.48
CA ARG A 305 8.71 5.92 12.90
C ARG A 305 7.55 6.40 13.79
N GLU A 306 7.85 7.19 14.80
CA GLU A 306 6.84 7.71 15.76
C GLU A 306 5.85 8.70 15.14
N ARG A 307 6.27 9.41 14.07
CA ARG A 307 5.45 10.40 13.35
C ARG A 307 5.09 9.94 11.94
N ARG A 308 5.04 8.61 11.72
CA ARG A 308 4.78 8.03 10.39
C ARG A 308 3.51 8.57 9.73
N ASP A 309 2.43 8.75 10.49
CA ASP A 309 1.16 9.20 9.93
C ASP A 309 1.20 10.66 9.47
N GLU A 310 1.95 11.51 10.16
CA GLU A 310 2.19 12.89 9.74
C GLU A 310 3.10 12.92 8.50
N LEU A 311 4.17 12.13 8.48
CA LEU A 311 5.07 12.05 7.33
C LEU A 311 4.33 11.61 6.06
N PHE A 312 3.61 10.49 6.12
CA PHE A 312 2.86 9.97 4.97
C PHE A 312 1.63 10.82 4.63
N GLY A 313 1.00 11.43 5.63
CA GLY A 313 -0.06 12.42 5.41
C GLY A 313 0.46 13.62 4.61
N PHE A 314 1.61 14.17 4.99
CA PHE A 314 2.22 15.30 4.30
C PHE A 314 2.79 14.91 2.94
N LEU A 315 3.42 13.75 2.82
CA LEU A 315 3.88 13.20 1.54
C LEU A 315 2.71 13.08 0.56
N ALA A 316 1.55 12.58 1.01
CA ALA A 316 0.37 12.45 0.15
C ALA A 316 -0.16 13.80 -0.39
N ILE A 317 0.00 14.89 0.38
CA ILE A 317 -0.32 16.24 -0.07
C ILE A 317 0.68 16.71 -1.13
N CYS A 318 1.98 16.45 -0.91
CA CYS A 318 3.07 17.04 -1.66
C CYS A 318 3.50 16.22 -2.89
N VAL A 319 3.17 14.93 -2.93
CA VAL A 319 3.41 14.10 -4.12
C VAL A 319 2.46 14.55 -5.23
N LYS A 320 2.99 14.69 -6.44
CA LYS A 320 2.24 15.12 -7.62
C LYS A 320 2.63 14.26 -8.81
N VAL A 321 1.63 13.86 -9.60
CA VAL A 321 1.88 13.40 -10.98
C VAL A 321 1.93 14.65 -11.85
N ARG A 322 2.93 14.74 -12.74
CA ARG A 322 3.11 15.83 -13.72
C ARG A 322 2.08 15.72 -14.85
N TRP A 323 0.82 15.81 -14.46
CA TRP A 323 -0.32 15.74 -15.35
C TRP A 323 -0.94 17.14 -15.52
N PRO A 324 -1.26 17.57 -16.76
CA PRO A 324 -1.85 18.87 -16.98
C PRO A 324 -3.17 19.06 -16.23
N TRP A 325 -3.35 20.23 -15.63
CA TRP A 325 -4.58 20.53 -14.90
C TRP A 325 -5.79 20.54 -15.84
N GLY A 326 -6.88 19.91 -15.41
CA GLY A 326 -8.13 19.83 -16.19
C GLY A 326 -8.15 18.73 -17.25
N GLU A 327 -7.03 18.05 -17.52
CA GLU A 327 -7.02 16.91 -18.44
C GLU A 327 -7.57 15.63 -17.80
N ASN A 328 -8.39 14.90 -18.56
CA ASN A 328 -8.97 13.65 -18.11
C ASN A 328 -7.91 12.54 -17.99
N VAL A 329 -7.82 11.91 -16.82
CA VAL A 329 -6.95 10.74 -16.57
C VAL A 329 -7.54 9.43 -17.13
N LEU A 330 -8.83 9.44 -17.48
CA LEU A 330 -9.54 8.32 -18.09
C LEU A 330 -9.98 8.69 -19.50
N GLU A 331 -10.12 7.68 -20.34
CA GLU A 331 -10.76 7.76 -21.64
C GLU A 331 -11.64 6.53 -21.88
N ARG A 332 -12.47 6.57 -22.93
CA ARG A 332 -13.28 5.41 -23.30
C ARG A 332 -12.55 4.59 -24.35
N ASP A 333 -12.53 3.28 -24.16
CA ASP A 333 -12.01 2.34 -25.15
C ASP A 333 -13.03 2.05 -26.27
N GLU A 334 -12.67 1.15 -27.19
CA GLU A 334 -13.53 0.70 -28.30
C GLU A 334 -14.84 0.06 -27.84
N ARG A 335 -14.88 -0.44 -26.61
CA ARG A 335 -16.07 -1.07 -25.98
C ARG A 335 -16.88 -0.08 -25.16
N ASN A 336 -16.52 1.21 -25.21
CA ASN A 336 -17.13 2.28 -24.43
C ASN A 336 -16.92 2.11 -22.91
N GLU A 337 -15.91 1.35 -22.48
CA GLU A 337 -15.52 1.19 -21.07
C GLU A 337 -14.49 2.26 -20.68
N LEU A 338 -14.53 2.71 -19.42
CA LEU A 338 -13.56 3.70 -18.92
C LEU A 338 -12.22 3.01 -18.60
N CYS A 339 -11.18 3.37 -19.35
CA CYS A 339 -9.81 2.91 -19.17
C CYS A 339 -8.86 4.07 -18.81
N ILE A 340 -7.66 3.74 -18.33
CA ILE A 340 -6.62 4.76 -18.07
C ILE A 340 -6.17 5.33 -19.41
N ARG A 341 -6.18 6.66 -19.53
CA ARG A 341 -5.64 7.34 -20.70
C ARG A 341 -4.19 6.94 -20.92
N ARG A 342 -3.82 6.57 -22.15
CA ARG A 342 -2.46 6.06 -22.42
C ARG A 342 -1.35 7.03 -22.02
N SER A 343 -1.49 8.31 -22.35
CA SER A 343 -0.50 9.34 -21.98
C SER A 343 -0.39 9.55 -20.46
N PHE A 344 -1.50 9.42 -19.73
CA PHE A 344 -1.47 9.46 -18.27
C PHE A 344 -0.74 8.24 -17.69
N TYR A 345 -1.03 7.05 -18.22
CA TYR A 345 -0.33 5.81 -17.87
C TYR A 345 1.19 5.94 -18.07
N ASP A 346 1.61 6.38 -19.24
CA ASP A 346 3.02 6.57 -19.56
C ASP A 346 3.69 7.62 -18.65
N THR A 347 2.94 8.65 -18.25
CA THR A 347 3.41 9.67 -17.31
C THR A 347 3.71 9.06 -15.94
N PHE A 348 2.73 8.42 -15.27
CA PHE A 348 2.96 7.95 -13.90
C PHE A 348 3.84 6.68 -13.83
N MET A 349 4.00 5.95 -14.93
CA MET A 349 4.93 4.81 -15.02
C MET A 349 6.39 5.24 -15.28
N SER A 350 6.66 6.53 -15.39
CA SER A 350 8.00 7.12 -15.48
C SER A 350 8.35 7.89 -14.20
N GLU A 351 9.59 7.78 -13.70
CA GLU A 351 10.02 8.53 -12.51
C GLU A 351 9.89 10.04 -12.70
N SER A 352 10.25 10.52 -13.91
CA SER A 352 10.14 11.93 -14.29
C SER A 352 8.71 12.47 -14.31
N GLY A 353 7.71 11.58 -14.40
CA GLY A 353 6.30 11.94 -14.31
C GLY A 353 5.83 12.22 -12.90
N TRP A 354 6.68 12.07 -11.89
CA TRP A 354 6.40 12.43 -10.51
C TRP A 354 7.14 13.71 -10.12
N GLY A 355 6.57 14.44 -9.16
CA GLY A 355 7.24 15.53 -8.48
C GLY A 355 6.83 15.67 -7.01
N LEU A 356 7.64 16.40 -6.27
CA LEU A 356 7.43 16.81 -4.89
C LEU A 356 7.39 18.33 -4.80
N THR A 357 6.41 18.85 -4.08
CA THR A 357 6.34 20.28 -3.86
C THR A 357 7.48 20.77 -2.95
N SER A 358 7.82 22.05 -3.07
CA SER A 358 8.88 22.70 -2.28
C SER A 358 8.65 22.61 -0.78
N GLU A 359 7.40 22.53 -0.31
CA GLU A 359 7.07 22.39 1.10
C GLU A 359 7.58 21.08 1.69
N PHE A 360 7.52 19.96 0.94
CA PHE A 360 8.09 18.69 1.39
C PHE A 360 9.60 18.74 1.43
N ILE A 361 10.21 19.28 0.37
CA ILE A 361 11.67 19.43 0.24
C ILE A 361 12.23 20.28 1.39
N ASN A 362 11.58 21.40 1.70
CA ASN A 362 12.01 22.30 2.77
C ASN A 362 11.78 21.70 4.17
N LYS A 363 10.70 20.91 4.36
CA LYS A 363 10.41 20.29 5.66
C LYS A 363 11.29 19.08 5.96
N TYR A 364 11.66 18.31 4.93
CA TYR A 364 12.45 17.08 5.07
C TYR A 364 13.67 17.05 4.12
N PRO A 365 14.62 18.00 4.27
CA PRO A 365 15.76 18.13 3.36
C PRO A 365 16.70 16.92 3.39
N ASP A 366 16.78 16.22 4.52
CA ASP A 366 17.58 15.00 4.69
C ASP A 366 17.00 13.81 3.92
N LEU A 367 15.69 13.75 3.69
CA LEU A 367 15.06 12.70 2.89
C LEU A 367 15.34 12.86 1.39
N VAL A 368 15.57 14.09 0.93
CA VAL A 368 15.89 14.39 -0.48
C VAL A 368 17.39 14.54 -0.74
N ALA A 369 18.23 14.36 0.28
CA ALA A 369 19.68 14.49 0.16
C ALA A 369 20.25 13.52 -0.88
N GLY A 370 21.09 14.04 -1.79
CA GLY A 370 21.69 13.25 -2.88
C GLY A 370 20.74 12.93 -4.03
N THR A 371 19.53 13.50 -4.04
CA THR A 371 18.64 13.54 -5.21
C THR A 371 18.90 14.82 -6.00
N ASP A 372 18.77 14.77 -7.32
CA ASP A 372 18.73 15.99 -8.14
C ASP A 372 17.41 16.73 -7.89
N ILE A 373 17.44 17.78 -7.07
CA ILE A 373 16.26 18.52 -6.64
C ILE A 373 15.51 19.09 -7.86
N ALA A 374 16.21 19.53 -8.90
CA ALA A 374 15.59 20.08 -10.10
C ALA A 374 14.75 19.04 -10.86
N SER A 375 15.15 17.76 -10.81
CA SER A 375 14.41 16.67 -11.43
C SER A 375 13.10 16.32 -10.70
N ILE A 376 13.05 16.53 -9.38
CA ILE A 376 11.92 16.11 -8.54
C ILE A 376 11.00 17.26 -8.14
N ILE A 377 11.45 18.53 -8.20
CA ILE A 377 10.63 19.65 -7.75
C ILE A 377 9.38 19.82 -8.63
N TYR A 378 8.23 19.99 -7.98
CA TYR A 378 6.96 20.32 -8.61
C TYR A 378 6.58 21.74 -8.21
N GLU A 379 6.64 22.65 -9.17
CA GLU A 379 6.15 24.01 -9.00
C GLU A 379 4.66 24.05 -9.38
N VAL A 380 3.84 24.55 -8.46
CA VAL A 380 2.43 24.82 -8.74
C VAL A 380 2.38 26.12 -9.54
N ILE A 381 2.22 26.01 -10.86
CA ILE A 381 1.99 27.16 -11.75
C ILE A 381 0.55 27.65 -11.61
#